data_AF-A0A736I0V2-F1
#
_entry.id   AF-A0A736I0V2-F1
#
_cell.length_a   1.000
_cell.length_b   1.000
_cell.length_c   1.000
_cell.angle_alpha   90.00
_cell.angle_beta   90.00
_cell.angle_gamma   90.00
#
_symmetry.space_group_name_H-M   'P 1'
#
loop_
_entity.id
_entity.type
_entity.pdbx_description
1 polymer ?
#
loop_
_entity_poly.entity_id
_entity_poly.type
_entity_poly.pdbx_seq_one_letter_code
_entity_poly.pdbx_strand_id
1 'polypeptide(L)'
;LSQAKSIAGELDTGCTNFVFSGNPGTGKNHLAAAIGNRLMNAGRSVIVITVADVMSALHASYDDGKSGEKFLRELCGVDLLILDEVGVQRETRNEQVTL
;
A
#
# COMPACT_ATOMS: atom_id res chain seq x y z
N LEU A 1 7.09 14.43 11.35
CA LEU A 1 5.71 14.95 11.61
C LEU A 1 5.27 16.03 10.63
N SER A 2 6.09 17.05 10.31
CA SER A 2 5.73 18.09 9.32
C SER A 2 5.44 17.51 7.92
N GLN A 3 6.29 16.62 7.42
CA GLN A 3 6.11 15.96 6.13
C GLN A 3 4.82 15.14 6.04
N ALA A 4 4.51 14.34 7.08
CA ALA A 4 3.26 13.58 7.15
C ALA A 4 2.01 14.48 7.05
N LYS A 5 2.07 15.68 7.66
CA LYS A 5 0.97 16.65 7.59
C LYS A 5 0.83 17.28 6.20
N SER A 6 1.94 17.57 5.51
CA SER A 6 1.88 18.07 4.13
C SER A 6 1.26 17.02 3.21
N ILE A 7 1.80 15.79 3.23
CA ILE A 7 1.36 14.68 2.39
C ILE A 7 -0.12 14.35 2.60
N ALA A 8 -0.56 14.23 3.86
CA ALA A 8 -1.98 13.99 4.13
C ALA A 8 -2.87 15.18 3.72
N GLY A 9 -2.36 16.42 3.73
CA GLY A 9 -3.11 17.56 3.21
C GLY A 9 -3.25 17.53 1.68
N GLU A 10 -2.22 17.08 0.97
CA GLU A 10 -2.28 16.88 -0.48
C GLU A 10 -3.29 15.78 -0.85
N LEU A 11 -3.28 14.66 -0.09
CA LEU A 11 -4.24 13.56 -0.24
C LEU A 11 -5.70 13.98 0.02
N ASP A 12 -5.95 15.00 0.84
CA ASP A 12 -7.30 15.54 1.06
C ASP A 12 -7.84 16.32 -0.16
N THR A 13 -6.94 16.81 -1.03
CA THR A 13 -7.29 17.72 -2.13
C THR A 13 -7.26 17.09 -3.53
N GLY A 14 -6.73 15.88 -3.67
CA GLY A 14 -6.67 15.17 -4.95
C GLY A 14 -6.03 13.78 -4.87
N CYS A 15 -5.87 13.15 -6.03
CA CYS A 15 -5.20 11.84 -6.14
C CYS A 15 -3.69 12.04 -6.31
N THR A 16 -2.92 11.87 -5.23
CA THR A 16 -1.45 11.95 -5.28
C THR A 16 -0.83 10.68 -4.70
N ASN A 17 0.12 10.10 -5.45
CA ASN A 17 0.84 8.90 -5.02
C ASN A 17 2.23 9.28 -4.51
N PHE A 18 2.67 8.64 -3.44
CA PHE A 18 3.99 8.87 -2.85
C PHE A 18 4.79 7.58 -2.80
N VAL A 19 6.10 7.69 -3.02
CA VAL A 19 7.05 6.58 -2.86
C VAL A 19 8.08 7.01 -1.84
N PHE A 20 8.20 6.24 -0.76
CA PHE A 20 9.25 6.44 0.24
C PHE A 20 10.41 5.49 -0.05
N SER A 21 11.58 6.05 -0.33
CA SER A 21 12.81 5.30 -0.60
C SER A 21 13.91 5.69 0.38
N GLY A 22 14.75 4.73 0.74
CA GLY A 22 15.86 4.90 1.68
C GLY A 22 16.22 3.60 2.39
N ASN A 23 17.34 3.59 3.10
CA ASN A 23 17.85 2.40 3.79
C ASN A 23 16.86 1.85 4.83
N PRO A 24 16.98 0.57 5.25
CA PRO A 24 16.28 0.05 6.42
C PRO A 24 16.50 0.95 7.66
N GLY A 25 15.48 1.08 8.51
CA GLY A 25 15.57 1.91 9.72
C GLY A 25 15.41 3.42 9.51
N THR A 26 15.18 3.91 8.29
CA THR A 26 14.96 5.36 8.03
C THR A 26 13.55 5.87 8.36
N GLY A 27 12.69 5.01 8.93
CA GLY A 27 11.34 5.41 9.38
C GLY A 27 10.28 5.53 8.30
N LYS A 28 10.46 4.93 7.11
CA LYS A 28 9.47 4.93 6.02
C LYS A 28 8.10 4.40 6.47
N ASN A 29 8.08 3.24 7.10
CA ASN A 29 6.84 2.59 7.55
C ASN A 29 6.21 3.39 8.70
N HIS A 30 7.05 3.99 9.56
CA HIS A 30 6.59 4.91 10.60
C HIS A 30 5.93 6.16 10.01
N LEU A 31 6.50 6.73 8.95
CA LEU A 31 5.93 7.87 8.24
C LEU A 31 4.60 7.52 7.56
N ALA A 32 4.54 6.37 6.88
CA ALA A 32 3.31 5.87 6.26
C ALA A 32 2.21 5.64 7.30
N ALA A 33 2.53 5.01 8.43
CA ALA A 33 1.60 4.82 9.54
C ALA A 33 1.12 6.16 10.14
N ALA A 34 1.98 7.17 10.25
CA ALA A 34 1.59 8.49 10.72
C ALA A 34 0.60 9.19 9.76
N ILE A 35 0.79 9.04 8.45
CA ILE A 35 -0.14 9.53 7.42
C ILE A 35 -1.47 8.79 7.53
N GLY A 36 -1.44 7.46 7.57
CA GLY A 36 -2.63 6.62 7.72
C GLY A 36 -3.43 6.95 8.97
N ASN A 37 -2.78 7.06 10.13
CA ASN A 37 -3.43 7.44 11.39
C ASN A 37 -4.13 8.79 11.30
N ARG A 38 -3.52 9.78 10.62
CA ARG A 38 -4.15 11.08 10.42
C ARG A 38 -5.42 10.98 9.56
N LEU A 39 -5.37 10.21 8.47
CA LEU A 39 -6.51 10.01 7.58
C LEU A 39 -7.62 9.22 8.25
N MET A 40 -7.29 8.17 9.00
CA MET A 40 -8.25 7.43 9.82
C MET A 40 -8.96 8.33 10.84
N ASN A 41 -8.21 9.24 11.49
CA ASN A 41 -8.80 10.23 12.39
C ASN A 41 -9.71 11.25 11.68
N ALA A 42 -9.57 11.41 10.36
CA ALA A 42 -10.45 12.22 9.53
C ALA A 42 -11.63 11.41 8.93
N GLY A 43 -11.81 10.14 9.34
CA GLY A 43 -12.89 9.27 8.87
C GLY A 43 -12.63 8.63 7.50
N ARG A 44 -11.39 8.67 7.01
CA ARG A 44 -10.98 8.06 5.74
C ARG A 44 -10.61 6.58 5.94
N SER A 45 -10.91 5.77 4.93
CA SER A 45 -10.53 4.36 4.87
C SER A 45 -9.05 4.20 4.50
N VAL A 46 -8.32 3.42 5.28
CA VAL A 46 -6.88 3.17 5.08
C VAL A 46 -6.61 1.69 5.15
N ILE A 47 -5.89 1.15 4.17
CA ILE A 47 -5.37 -0.23 4.21
C ILE A 47 -3.85 -0.17 4.19
N VAL A 48 -3.23 -1.00 5.02
CA VAL A 48 -1.79 -1.30 4.98
C VAL A 48 -1.65 -2.78 4.68
N ILE A 49 -0.91 -3.10 3.63
CA ILE A 49 -0.70 -4.49 3.19
C ILE A 49 0.69 -4.63 2.59
N THR A 50 1.34 -5.79 2.76
CA THR A 50 2.61 -6.06 2.08
C THR A 50 2.36 -6.46 0.64
N VAL A 51 3.32 -6.22 -0.25
CA VAL A 51 3.24 -6.73 -1.63
C VAL A 51 3.11 -8.27 -1.64
N ALA A 52 3.76 -8.96 -0.70
CA ALA A 52 3.72 -10.42 -0.62
C ALA A 52 2.31 -10.93 -0.33
N ASP A 53 1.61 -10.29 0.61
CA ASP A 53 0.24 -10.67 0.97
C ASP A 53 -0.73 -10.41 -0.18
N VAL A 54 -0.55 -9.33 -0.94
CA VAL A 54 -1.34 -9.06 -2.15
C VAL A 54 -1.16 -10.19 -3.17
N MET A 55 0.10 -10.55 -3.48
CA MET A 55 0.38 -11.64 -4.43
C MET A 55 -0.14 -12.98 -3.93
N SER A 56 0.04 -13.29 -2.64
CA SER A 56 -0.46 -14.53 -2.03
C SER A 56 -1.98 -14.63 -2.09
N ALA A 57 -2.70 -13.56 -1.77
CA ALA A 57 -4.15 -13.50 -1.86
C ALA A 57 -4.63 -13.66 -3.31
N LEU A 58 -3.95 -13.01 -4.27
CA LEU A 58 -4.23 -13.17 -5.69
C LEU A 58 -4.03 -14.63 -6.12
N HIS A 59 -2.87 -15.23 -5.82
CA HIS A 59 -2.56 -16.63 -6.10
C HIS A 59 -3.60 -17.59 -5.54
N ALA A 60 -4.01 -17.43 -4.28
CA ALA A 60 -5.03 -18.26 -3.65
C ALA A 60 -6.40 -18.12 -4.33
N SER A 61 -6.69 -16.96 -4.91
CA SER A 61 -7.95 -16.69 -5.58
C SER A 61 -8.02 -17.11 -7.05
N TYR A 62 -6.91 -17.53 -7.67
CA TYR A 62 -6.92 -18.06 -9.05
C TYR A 62 -7.75 -19.34 -9.19
N ASP A 63 -7.85 -20.14 -8.12
CA ASP A 63 -8.62 -21.40 -8.14
C ASP A 63 -10.15 -21.17 -8.14
N ASP A 64 -10.63 -19.99 -7.72
CA ASP A 64 -12.07 -19.68 -7.56
C ASP A 64 -12.53 -18.46 -8.40
N GLY A 65 -11.60 -17.72 -9.02
CA GLY A 65 -11.78 -16.65 -10.03
C GLY A 65 -12.50 -15.37 -9.56
N LYS A 66 -13.55 -15.49 -8.75
CA LYS A 66 -14.39 -14.40 -8.27
C LYS A 66 -13.86 -13.73 -7.01
N SER A 67 -13.07 -14.45 -6.21
CA SER A 67 -12.51 -13.96 -4.95
C SER A 67 -11.41 -12.92 -5.16
N GLY A 68 -10.61 -13.06 -6.23
CA GLY A 68 -9.48 -12.19 -6.52
C GLY A 68 -9.91 -10.81 -7.00
N GLU A 69 -10.87 -10.75 -7.92
CA GLU A 69 -11.44 -9.47 -8.37
C GLU A 69 -12.11 -8.72 -7.23
N LYS A 70 -12.81 -9.43 -6.33
CA LYS A 70 -13.44 -8.82 -5.16
C LYS A 70 -12.38 -8.22 -4.23
N PHE A 71 -11.31 -8.98 -3.94
CA PHE A 71 -10.20 -8.50 -3.11
C PHE A 71 -9.53 -7.25 -3.70
N LEU A 72 -9.22 -7.26 -5.00
CA LEU A 72 -8.65 -6.08 -5.67
C LEU A 72 -9.58 -4.87 -5.63
N ARG A 73 -10.89 -5.09 -5.81
CA ARG A 73 -11.89 -4.01 -5.70
C ARG A 73 -11.93 -3.40 -4.31
N GLU A 74 -11.79 -4.21 -3.26
CA GLU A 74 -11.71 -3.72 -1.87
C GLU A 74 -10.43 -2.91 -1.65
N LEU A 75 -9.28 -3.39 -2.14
CA LEU A 75 -8.00 -2.67 -2.06
C LEU A 75 -8.02 -1.35 -2.82
N CYS A 76 -8.65 -1.30 -4.00
CA CYS A 76 -8.76 -0.08 -4.80
C CYS A 76 -9.88 0.87 -4.33
N GLY A 77 -10.76 0.42 -3.44
CA GLY A 77 -11.91 1.18 -2.96
C GLY A 77 -11.62 2.10 -1.77
N VAL A 78 -10.43 2.00 -1.16
CA VAL A 78 -10.07 2.81 0.01
C VAL A 78 -9.48 4.16 -0.35
N ASP A 79 -9.58 5.13 0.57
CA ASP A 79 -9.03 6.48 0.39
C ASP A 79 -7.49 6.48 0.40
N LEU A 80 -6.86 5.55 1.12
CA LEU A 80 -5.41 5.35 1.10
C LEU A 80 -5.03 3.87 1.17
N LEU A 81 -4.26 3.43 0.18
CA LEU A 81 -3.61 2.12 0.16
C LEU A 81 -2.10 2.30 0.39
N ILE A 82 -1.58 1.71 1.46
CA ILE A 82 -0.15 1.65 1.76
C ILE A 82 0.34 0.25 1.40
N LEU A 83 1.28 0.19 0.45
CA LEU A 83 2.00 -1.03 0.07
C LEU A 83 3.37 -1.04 0.74
N ASP A 84 3.60 -2.03 1.61
CA ASP A 84 4.87 -2.20 2.32
C ASP A 84 5.73 -3.31 1.70
N GLU A 85 7.02 -3.33 2.06
CA GLU A 85 8.02 -4.31 1.63
C GLU A 85 8.20 -4.41 0.11
N VAL A 86 7.87 -3.33 -0.60
CA VAL A 86 8.04 -3.21 -2.03
C VAL A 86 9.52 -3.40 -2.38
N GLY A 87 9.82 -4.47 -3.12
CA GLY A 87 11.17 -4.79 -3.58
C GLY A 87 11.95 -5.78 -2.71
N VAL A 88 11.42 -6.23 -1.58
CA VAL A 88 11.99 -7.35 -0.82
C VAL A 88 11.96 -8.65 -1.65
N GLN A 89 10.94 -8.84 -2.50
CA GLN A 89 10.88 -10.00 -3.40
C GLN A 89 11.90 -9.96 -4.56
N ARG A 90 12.61 -8.84 -4.82
CA ARG A 90 13.58 -8.79 -5.94
C ARG A 90 14.82 -9.67 -5.72
N GLU A 91 15.14 -10.05 -4.48
CA GLU A 91 16.25 -10.98 -4.22
C GLU A 91 15.86 -12.45 -4.47
N THR A 92 14.56 -12.76 -4.52
CA THR A 92 14.04 -14.06 -4.99
C THR A 92 13.64 -13.93 -6.47
N ARG A 93 14.47 -14.49 -7.37
CA ARG A 93 14.40 -14.47 -8.85
C ARG A 93 13.08 -14.90 -9.54
N ASN A 94 11.90 -14.91 -8.90
CA ASN A 94 10.73 -15.61 -9.43
C ASN A 94 9.49 -14.75 -9.76
N GLU A 95 9.50 -13.43 -9.64
CA GLU A 95 8.38 -12.59 -10.10
C GLU A 95 8.87 -11.41 -10.95
N GLN A 96 9.49 -11.71 -12.09
CA GLN A 96 9.43 -10.79 -13.23
C GLN A 96 8.18 -11.16 -14.04
N VAL A 97 7.13 -10.35 -13.92
CA VAL A 97 6.10 -10.30 -14.96
C VAL A 97 6.74 -9.59 -16.14
N THR A 98 7.21 -10.36 -17.12
CA THR A 98 7.52 -9.85 -18.45
C THR A 98 6.19 -9.36 -19.05
N LEU A 99 6.09 -8.05 -19.26
CA LEU A 99 5.06 -7.46 -20.12
C LEU A 99 5.25 -7.90 -21.57
#